data_AF-A0A6P0XY28-F1
#
_entry.id   AF-A0A6P0XY28-F1
#
_cell.length_a   1.000
_cell.length_b   1.000
_cell.length_c   1.000
_cell.angle_alpha   90.00
_cell.angle_beta   90.00
_cell.angle_gamma   90.00
#
_symmetry.space_group_name_H-M   'P 1'
#
loop_
_entity.id
_entity.type
_entity.pdbx_description
1 polymer ?
#
loop_
_entity_poly.entity_id
_entity_poly.type
_entity_poly.pdbx_seq_one_letter_code
_entity_poly.pdbx_strand_id
1 'polypeptide(L)'
;THRKRSSFEASHGKNNFSLGDRDETGAVEILVEGDAMGSNYKVRDREICLVSRVMGRMAFVINTHKSLDTGEGFAATHYNAIFRNPQTNEVIRELEFEDSYEKIGSYYIMTHQVVNSTEKGQVTTTEFNYSNIKLLEPAVV
;
A
#
# COMPACT_ATOMS: atom_id res chain seq x y z
N THR A 1 0.58 3.78 -17.41
CA THR A 1 0.73 2.56 -16.58
C THR A 1 1.17 2.98 -15.18
N HIS A 2 0.47 2.50 -14.15
CA HIS A 2 0.53 2.96 -12.75
C HIS A 2 1.90 2.78 -12.04
N ARG A 3 2.81 1.97 -12.60
CA ARG A 3 4.14 1.69 -12.01
C ARG A 3 5.26 2.05 -12.99
N LYS A 4 5.22 3.28 -13.52
CA LYS A 4 6.31 3.86 -14.31
C LYS A 4 7.12 4.76 -13.40
N ARG A 5 8.45 4.66 -13.43
CA ARG A 5 9.33 5.58 -12.72
C ARG A 5 9.14 7.00 -13.28
N SER A 6 8.85 7.95 -12.40
CA SER A 6 8.76 9.39 -12.65
C SER A 6 9.46 10.14 -11.53
N SER A 7 9.86 11.39 -11.77
CA SER A 7 10.38 12.26 -10.71
C SER A 7 9.25 12.68 -9.75
N PHE A 8 9.62 13.17 -8.58
CA PHE A 8 8.68 13.73 -7.63
C PHE A 8 7.94 14.92 -8.25
N GLU A 9 8.66 15.87 -8.85
CA GLU A 9 8.08 17.07 -9.48
C GLU A 9 7.07 16.71 -10.57
N ALA A 10 7.37 15.70 -11.39
CA ALA A 10 6.46 15.26 -12.43
C ALA A 10 5.18 14.61 -11.87
N SER A 11 5.28 13.96 -10.71
CA SER A 11 4.17 13.20 -10.10
C SER A 11 3.34 14.02 -9.11
N HIS A 12 3.98 14.98 -8.44
CA HIS A 12 3.46 15.68 -7.27
C HIS A 12 3.72 17.18 -7.27
N GLY A 13 4.40 17.74 -8.28
CA GLY A 13 4.75 19.17 -8.33
C GLY A 13 3.54 20.12 -8.46
N LYS A 14 2.33 19.59 -8.65
CA LYS A 14 1.06 20.33 -8.62
C LYS A 14 0.32 20.21 -7.28
N ASN A 15 0.91 19.55 -6.30
CA ASN A 15 0.33 19.33 -4.99
C ASN A 15 1.04 20.16 -3.92
N ASN A 16 0.30 20.58 -2.92
CA ASN A 16 0.86 21.14 -1.69
C ASN A 16 0.67 20.14 -0.56
N PHE A 17 1.65 20.08 0.34
CA PHE A 17 1.67 19.15 1.47
C PHE A 17 1.76 19.94 2.76
N SER A 18 0.90 19.63 3.72
CA SER A 18 0.94 20.18 5.07
C SER A 18 0.79 19.08 6.11
N LEU A 19 1.30 19.34 7.32
CA LEU A 19 1.14 18.44 8.45
C LEU A 19 -0.24 18.66 9.07
N GLY A 20 -0.98 17.57 9.27
CA GLY A 20 -2.19 17.53 10.08
C GLY A 20 -1.90 17.04 11.51
N ASP A 21 -2.87 16.34 12.08
CA ASP A 21 -2.79 15.89 13.47
C ASP A 21 -1.81 14.72 13.66
N ARG A 22 -1.27 14.62 14.87
CA ARG A 22 -0.52 13.45 15.33
C ARG A 22 -1.42 12.57 16.19
N ASP A 23 -1.52 11.28 15.86
CA ASP A 23 -2.28 10.32 16.65
C ASP A 23 -1.47 9.72 17.80
N GLU A 24 -2.15 8.94 18.64
CA GLU A 24 -1.58 8.30 19.84
C GLU A 24 -0.43 7.33 19.52
N THR A 25 -0.35 6.83 18.28
CA THR A 25 0.75 5.97 17.84
C THR A 25 1.98 6.76 17.40
N GLY A 26 1.89 8.10 17.38
CA GLY A 26 2.92 8.99 16.88
C GLY A 26 2.87 9.21 15.37
N ALA A 27 1.91 8.61 14.66
CA ALA A 27 1.74 8.84 13.22
C ALA A 27 1.22 10.24 12.97
N VAL A 28 1.80 10.93 11.99
CA VAL A 28 1.45 12.30 11.60
C VAL A 28 0.67 12.26 10.29
N GLU A 29 -0.48 12.91 10.26
CA GLU A 29 -1.26 13.09 9.05
C GLU A 29 -0.55 14.03 8.07
N ILE A 30 -0.58 13.67 6.79
CA ILE A 30 -0.12 14.50 5.68
C ILE A 30 -1.34 14.85 4.84
N LEU A 31 -1.73 16.12 4.93
CA LEU A 31 -2.79 16.70 4.14
C LEU A 31 -2.23 17.05 2.76
N VAL A 32 -2.96 16.69 1.71
CA VAL A 32 -2.53 16.93 0.33
C VAL A 32 -3.59 17.70 -0.43
N GLU A 33 -3.23 18.89 -0.86
CA GLU A 33 -4.05 19.78 -1.68
C GLU A 33 -3.57 19.81 -3.12
N GLY A 34 -4.42 20.25 -4.04
CA GLY A 34 -4.11 20.32 -5.47
C GLY A 34 -4.64 19.11 -6.24
N ASP A 35 -3.84 18.58 -7.16
CA ASP A 35 -4.20 17.45 -8.05
C ASP A 35 -4.00 16.08 -7.37
N ALA A 36 -4.30 16.00 -6.07
CA ALA A 36 -4.04 14.84 -5.23
C ALA A 36 -5.13 13.75 -5.33
N MET A 37 -6.18 13.99 -6.12
CA MET A 37 -7.32 13.08 -6.27
C MET A 37 -7.91 12.60 -4.93
N GLY A 38 -7.98 13.52 -3.95
CA GLY A 38 -8.50 13.24 -2.60
C GLY A 38 -7.67 12.21 -1.82
N SER A 39 -6.36 12.13 -2.08
CA SER A 39 -5.46 11.24 -1.34
C SER A 39 -5.02 11.89 -0.02
N ASN A 40 -4.94 11.09 1.04
CA ASN A 40 -4.42 11.49 2.35
C ASN A 40 -3.53 10.37 2.89
N TYR A 41 -2.52 10.73 3.68
CA TYR A 41 -1.52 9.80 4.17
C TYR A 41 -1.31 9.98 5.67
N LYS A 42 -0.88 8.93 6.35
CA LYS A 42 -0.17 9.07 7.63
C LYS A 42 1.23 8.52 7.51
N VAL A 43 2.17 9.23 8.12
CA VAL A 43 3.58 8.85 8.20
C VAL A 43 3.95 8.62 9.65
N ARG A 44 4.59 7.48 9.93
CA ARG A 44 5.20 7.18 11.23
C ARG A 44 6.65 6.77 10.99
N ASP A 45 7.56 7.38 11.74
CA ASP A 45 9.00 7.22 11.58
C ASP A 45 9.47 7.54 10.14
N ARG A 46 9.79 6.52 9.35
CA ARG A 46 10.26 6.63 7.96
C ARG A 46 9.28 5.99 6.97
N GLU A 47 8.07 5.67 7.39
CA GLU A 47 7.13 4.83 6.66
C GLU A 47 5.76 5.51 6.50
N ILE A 48 5.16 5.35 5.31
CA ILE A 48 3.75 5.62 5.12
C ILE A 48 2.97 4.46 5.75
N CYS A 49 2.29 4.71 6.87
CA CYS A 49 1.54 3.70 7.60
C CYS A 49 0.03 3.71 7.26
N LEU A 50 -0.45 4.75 6.58
CA LEU A 50 -1.81 4.84 6.10
C LEU A 50 -1.85 5.53 4.74
N VAL A 51 -2.67 5.00 3.84
CA VAL A 51 -3.06 5.66 2.59
C VAL A 51 -4.58 5.65 2.52
N SER A 52 -5.21 6.79 2.33
CA SER A 52 -6.64 6.86 2.00
C SER A 52 -6.85 7.61 0.70
N ARG A 53 -7.86 7.20 -0.06
CA ARG A 53 -8.19 7.83 -1.34
C ARG A 53 -9.64 7.62 -1.74
N VAL A 54 -10.21 8.61 -2.41
CA VAL A 54 -11.50 8.50 -3.09
C VAL A 54 -11.26 8.45 -4.60
N MET A 55 -11.72 7.37 -5.25
CA MET A 55 -11.63 7.15 -6.69
C MET A 55 -13.01 6.88 -7.28
N GLY A 56 -13.60 7.89 -7.93
CA GLY A 56 -14.92 7.78 -8.52
C GLY A 56 -15.99 7.46 -7.47
N ARG A 57 -16.56 6.25 -7.53
CA ARG A 57 -17.61 5.78 -6.60
C ARG A 57 -17.09 4.89 -5.47
N MET A 58 -15.77 4.83 -5.28
CA MET A 58 -15.14 3.98 -4.28
C MET A 58 -14.17 4.80 -3.43
N ALA A 59 -14.27 4.68 -2.11
CA ALA A 59 -13.23 5.12 -1.19
C ALA A 59 -12.48 3.90 -0.66
N PHE A 60 -11.19 4.02 -0.41
CA PHE A 60 -10.45 3.01 0.31
C PHE A 60 -9.46 3.60 1.30
N VAL A 61 -9.18 2.84 2.35
CA VAL A 61 -8.11 3.09 3.31
C VAL A 61 -7.24 1.84 3.36
N ILE A 62 -5.93 2.02 3.25
CA ILE A 62 -4.94 0.97 3.46
C ILE A 62 -4.17 1.30 4.73
N ASN A 63 -4.11 0.36 5.67
CA ASN A 63 -3.28 0.50 6.87
C ASN A 63 -2.14 -0.51 6.82
N THR A 64 -0.91 -0.02 6.96
CA THR A 64 0.28 -0.88 7.08
C THR A 64 0.50 -1.20 8.55
N HIS A 65 0.46 -2.48 8.89
CA HIS A 65 0.62 -2.98 10.25
C HIS A 65 2.04 -3.46 10.53
N LYS A 66 2.67 -4.12 9.54
CA LYS A 66 4.05 -4.59 9.62
C LYS A 66 4.76 -4.38 8.29
N SER A 67 6.06 -4.14 8.39
CA SER A 67 6.95 -3.96 7.25
C SER A 67 8.25 -4.72 7.48
N LEU A 68 8.88 -5.11 6.38
CA LEU A 68 10.25 -5.61 6.31
C LEU A 68 11.16 -4.45 5.93
N ASP A 69 12.13 -4.11 6.78
CA ASP A 69 13.24 -3.20 6.43
C ASP A 69 14.22 -3.95 5.51
N THR A 70 14.38 -3.46 4.28
CA THR A 70 15.24 -4.09 3.27
C THR A 70 16.68 -3.57 3.32
N GLY A 71 16.94 -2.54 4.12
CA GLY A 71 18.15 -1.72 4.13
C GLY A 71 18.10 -0.54 3.14
N GLU A 72 17.23 -0.60 2.12
CA GLU A 72 17.07 0.44 1.09
C GLU A 72 15.64 1.04 1.08
N GLY A 73 14.79 0.58 1.98
CA GLY A 73 13.39 0.96 2.09
C GLY A 73 12.59 -0.08 2.86
N PHE A 74 11.28 -0.01 2.74
CA PHE A 74 10.36 -0.89 3.47
C PHE A 74 9.42 -1.60 2.50
N ALA A 75 9.19 -2.88 2.72
CA ALA A 75 8.16 -3.65 2.05
C ALA A 75 7.08 -4.03 3.07
N ALA A 76 5.81 -3.69 2.81
CA ALA A 76 4.72 -4.08 3.69
C ALA A 76 4.59 -5.61 3.71
N THR A 77 4.47 -6.18 4.91
CA THR A 77 4.31 -7.64 5.13
C THR A 77 2.98 -7.99 5.77
N HIS A 78 2.34 -7.01 6.42
CA HIS A 78 0.99 -7.16 6.95
C HIS A 78 0.26 -5.83 6.81
N TYR A 79 -0.86 -5.83 6.11
CA TYR A 79 -1.66 -4.65 5.87
C TYR A 79 -3.08 -5.01 5.50
N ASN A 80 -4.00 -4.08 5.70
CA ASN A 80 -5.39 -4.23 5.28
C ASN A 80 -5.80 -3.16 4.27
N ALA A 81 -6.85 -3.43 3.51
CA ALA A 81 -7.50 -2.50 2.62
C ALA A 81 -9.01 -2.53 2.86
N ILE A 82 -9.56 -1.42 3.33
CA ILE A 82 -10.98 -1.26 3.64
C ILE A 82 -11.63 -0.41 2.55
N PHE A 83 -12.54 -1.01 1.79
CA PHE A 83 -13.28 -0.38 0.71
C PHE A 83 -14.65 0.09 1.20
N ARG A 84 -15.03 1.34 0.88
CA ARG A 84 -16.24 1.98 1.36
C ARG A 84 -17.00 2.71 0.26
N ASN A 85 -18.31 2.79 0.42
CA ASN A 85 -19.11 3.74 -0.33
C ASN A 85 -18.78 5.17 0.15
N PRO A 86 -18.31 6.08 -0.71
CA PRO A 86 -17.89 7.42 -0.28
C PRO A 86 -19.04 8.33 0.20
N GLN A 87 -20.29 8.00 -0.13
CA GLN A 87 -21.47 8.79 0.27
C GLN A 87 -22.05 8.31 1.60
N THR A 88 -22.12 6.99 1.82
CA THR A 88 -22.75 6.40 3.01
C THR A 88 -21.75 5.95 4.07
N ASN A 89 -20.46 5.89 3.72
CA ASN A 89 -19.38 5.34 4.54
C ASN A 89 -19.50 3.83 4.87
N GLU A 90 -20.46 3.14 4.25
CA GLU A 90 -20.68 1.71 4.40
C GLU A 90 -19.47 0.91 3.90
N VAL A 91 -19.01 -0.08 4.69
CA VAL A 91 -17.95 -1.01 4.28
C VAL A 91 -18.49 -1.96 3.23
N ILE A 92 -17.88 -1.94 2.06
CA ILE A 92 -18.23 -2.82 0.94
C ILE A 92 -17.43 -4.13 1.04
N ARG A 93 -16.13 -4.01 1.31
CA ARG A 93 -15.19 -5.12 1.37
C ARG A 93 -14.00 -4.75 2.25
N GLU A 94 -13.46 -5.72 2.94
CA GLU A 94 -12.17 -5.62 3.62
C GLU A 94 -11.25 -6.73 3.10
N LEU A 95 -10.00 -6.39 2.86
CA LEU A 95 -8.94 -7.33 2.50
C LEU A 95 -7.84 -7.23 3.55
N GLU A 96 -7.45 -8.35 4.14
CA GLU A 96 -6.24 -8.48 4.96
C GLU A 96 -5.18 -9.23 4.15
N PHE A 97 -3.95 -8.74 4.18
CA PHE A 97 -2.82 -9.30 3.44
C PHE A 97 -1.70 -9.66 4.40
N GLU A 98 -1.20 -10.89 4.28
CA GLU A 98 0.03 -11.35 4.94
C GLU A 98 1.01 -11.83 3.86
N ASP A 99 2.11 -11.11 3.71
CA ASP A 99 3.09 -11.30 2.63
C ASP A 99 4.44 -11.72 3.19
N SER A 100 5.06 -12.72 2.56
CA SER A 100 6.45 -13.11 2.82
C SER A 100 7.33 -12.82 1.62
N TYR A 101 8.53 -12.33 1.90
CA TYR A 101 9.53 -11.96 0.90
C TYR A 101 10.83 -12.73 1.12
N GLU A 102 11.47 -13.10 0.02
CA GLU A 102 12.83 -13.63 0.02
C GLU A 102 13.77 -12.71 -0.74
N LYS A 103 15.01 -12.59 -0.26
CA LYS A 103 16.06 -11.87 -0.97
C LYS A 103 16.72 -12.79 -2.00
N ILE A 104 16.52 -12.51 -3.27
CA ILE A 104 17.09 -13.25 -4.39
C ILE A 104 17.96 -12.28 -5.20
N GLY A 105 19.28 -12.47 -5.13
CA GLY A 105 20.25 -11.50 -5.65
C GLY A 105 20.09 -10.13 -4.96
N SER A 106 19.82 -9.10 -5.75
CA SER A 106 19.62 -7.73 -5.27
C SER A 106 18.13 -7.35 -5.08
N TYR A 107 17.22 -8.31 -5.15
CA TYR A 107 15.78 -8.05 -5.11
C TYR A 107 15.12 -8.76 -3.93
N TYR A 108 14.15 -8.10 -3.30
CA TYR A 108 13.18 -8.77 -2.44
C TYR A 108 11.97 -9.15 -3.29
N ILE A 109 11.69 -10.45 -3.36
CA ILE A 109 10.60 -11.01 -4.16
C ILE A 109 9.58 -11.64 -3.23
N MET A 110 8.30 -11.31 -3.41
CA MET A 110 7.21 -11.95 -2.67
C MET A 110 7.12 -13.42 -3.08
N THR A 111 7.27 -14.32 -2.12
CA THR A 111 7.23 -15.78 -2.34
C THR A 111 5.95 -16.41 -1.82
N HIS A 112 5.27 -15.73 -0.90
CA HIS A 112 4.00 -16.18 -0.33
C HIS A 112 3.10 -14.98 -0.03
N GLN A 113 1.81 -15.14 -0.27
CA GLN A 113 0.78 -14.15 0.09
C GLN A 113 -0.50 -14.87 0.52
N VAL A 114 -1.02 -14.50 1.67
CA VAL A 114 -2.37 -14.87 2.14
C VAL A 114 -3.25 -13.64 2.06
N VAL A 115 -4.40 -13.76 1.39
CA VAL A 115 -5.41 -12.71 1.29
C VAL A 115 -6.71 -13.18 1.91
N ASN A 116 -7.11 -12.57 3.02
CA ASN A 116 -8.42 -12.78 3.61
C ASN A 116 -9.37 -11.68 3.13
N SER A 117 -10.36 -12.04 2.33
CA SER A 117 -11.39 -11.13 1.83
C SER A 117 -12.68 -11.29 2.62
N THR A 118 -13.12 -10.24 3.28
CA THR A 118 -14.41 -10.18 3.97
C THR A 118 -15.39 -9.32 3.18
N GLU A 119 -16.51 -9.93 2.75
CA GLU A 119 -17.59 -9.24 2.04
C GLU A 119 -18.94 -9.75 2.56
N LYS A 120 -19.81 -8.84 3.02
CA LYS A 120 -21.14 -9.17 3.60
C LYS A 120 -21.08 -10.26 4.69
N GLY A 121 -20.04 -10.22 5.53
CA GLY A 121 -19.83 -11.18 6.61
C GLY A 121 -19.30 -12.56 6.18
N GLN A 122 -19.07 -12.78 4.88
CA GLN A 122 -18.42 -13.98 4.37
C GLN A 122 -16.92 -13.74 4.21
N VAL A 123 -16.11 -14.66 4.73
CA VAL A 123 -14.66 -14.63 4.61
C VAL A 123 -14.22 -15.64 3.56
N THR A 124 -13.40 -15.20 2.61
CA THR A 124 -12.72 -16.06 1.64
C THR A 124 -11.22 -15.87 1.79
N THR A 125 -10.49 -16.96 2.00
CA THR A 125 -9.02 -16.96 2.03
C THR A 125 -8.50 -17.42 0.68
N THR A 126 -7.63 -16.61 0.08
CA THR A 126 -6.85 -17.01 -1.10
C THR A 126 -5.38 -17.03 -0.71
N GLU A 127 -4.69 -18.09 -1.08
CA GLU A 127 -3.28 -18.25 -0.79
C GLU A 127 -2.47 -18.42 -2.08
N PHE A 128 -1.40 -17.65 -2.22
CA PHE A 128 -0.47 -17.71 -3.33
C PHE A 128 0.88 -18.20 -2.82
N ASN A 129 1.38 -19.27 -3.43
CA ASN A 129 2.69 -19.87 -3.13
C ASN A 129 3.52 -19.89 -4.41
N TYR A 130 4.61 -19.13 -4.43
CA TYR A 130 5.53 -19.06 -5.55
C TYR A 130 6.79 -19.87 -5.24
N SER A 131 7.16 -20.76 -6.16
CA SER A 131 8.33 -21.62 -6.02
C SER A 131 9.15 -21.64 -7.31
N ASN A 132 10.38 -22.16 -7.24
CA ASN A 132 11.31 -22.23 -8.37
C ASN A 132 11.61 -20.85 -8.99
N ILE A 133 11.71 -19.81 -8.15
CA ILE A 133 12.02 -18.44 -8.57
C ILE A 133 13.51 -18.38 -8.96
N LYS A 134 13.77 -17.88 -10.16
CA LYS A 134 15.13 -17.76 -10.71
C LYS A 134 15.32 -16.39 -11.33
N LEU A 135 16.46 -15.77 -11.03
CA LEU A 135 16.93 -14.62 -11.80
C LEU A 135 17.49 -15.13 -13.11
N LEU A 136 16.94 -14.63 -14.22
CA LEU A 136 17.43 -14.93 -15.56
C LEU A 136 18.48 -13.90 -15.93
N GLU A 137 19.54 -14.34 -16.60
CA GLU A 137 20.50 -13.42 -17.20
C GLU A 137 19.84 -12.69 -18.38
N PRO A 138 20.16 -11.40 -18.61
CA PRO A 138 19.71 -10.70 -19.80
C PRO A 138 20.10 -11.49 -21.04
N ALA A 139 19.18 -11.61 -22.01
CA ALA A 139 19.53 -12.16 -23.31
C ALA A 139 20.64 -11.31 -23.92
N VAL A 140 21.78 -11.93 -24.24
CA VAL A 140 22.84 -11.27 -25.02
C VAL A 140 22.25 -11.01 -26.41
N VAL A 141 22.11 -9.73 -26.77
CA VAL A 141 21.69 -9.30 -28.12
C VAL A 141 22.92 -9.18 -29.01
#